data_AF-U1RCU5-F1
#
_entry.id   AF-U1RCU5-F1
#
_cell.length_a   1.000
_cell.length_b   1.000
_cell.length_c   1.000
_cell.angle_alpha   90.00
_cell.angle_beta   90.00
_cell.angle_gamma   90.00
#
_symmetry.space_group_name_H-M   'P 1'
#
loop_
_entity.id
_entity.type
_entity.pdbx_description
1 polymer ?
#
loop_
_entity_poly.entity_id
_entity_poly.type
_entity_poly.pdbx_seq_one_letter_code
_entity_poly.pdbx_strand_id
1 'polypeptide(L)'
;MIAHIAGDAATVASIIPDNADPHSYEPSLASIRNIVYADIAFSNYMLLEEHSIITALDSNVRKGVPNVQLAEESVKNAADIIPMIEDVSLDTIWLGLATERVERSVTEGTQTQGSGNAVHADISRSDQIRLTATKVQGPGDLFAYLTGTFGNVDVYFNSADGIDAHDYVDLPADAHTHLSWAFSKPGVYSLDIRADHYNAQGEKLQSLGSTRITFAVGVNALQVAKKRGASVVLNQGHADLAYNIVSQDFSVRADDAQSSRSATRQRTYYAPKEVIVEVPSQAIKEIPAGGGYSFLGSKKSKIYQLPQAVLGKHVHGDIDPHLWQSVSNGIAYVKTIADRLTQVDPKNEATYRRNAAQYIEELMDVDDYVRSTIASIPEERRNLVTTHDAFAYFGKAYNVKIAGFVTINPSSEPSIQDRKRLAQTLRDLKIPAVFLEPNLISRSSVLQQIAHDNNIQICPIYGDAFDAHVHSYVQMMRENARSLKKCLG
;
A
#
# COMPACT_ATOMS: atom_id res chain seq x y z
N MET A 1 -10.29 12.99 -16.32
CA MET A 1 -11.73 12.79 -16.05
C MET A 1 -12.43 14.08 -15.65
N ILE A 2 -12.02 14.75 -14.56
CA ILE A 2 -12.70 15.96 -14.04
C ILE A 2 -12.88 17.05 -15.12
N ALA A 3 -11.82 17.36 -15.88
CA ALA A 3 -11.88 18.34 -16.96
C ALA A 3 -12.92 18.02 -18.05
N HIS A 4 -13.14 16.74 -18.39
CA HIS A 4 -14.17 16.35 -19.35
C HIS A 4 -15.58 16.65 -18.83
N ILE A 5 -15.82 16.43 -17.53
CA ILE A 5 -17.13 16.62 -16.91
C ILE A 5 -17.38 18.11 -16.69
N ALA A 6 -16.40 18.81 -16.13
CA ALA A 6 -16.47 20.24 -15.86
C ALA A 6 -16.65 21.07 -17.15
N GLY A 7 -15.93 20.72 -18.23
CA GLY A 7 -15.88 21.54 -19.43
C GLY A 7 -15.49 22.98 -19.11
N ASP A 8 -16.12 23.95 -19.77
CA ASP A 8 -15.86 25.38 -19.54
C ASP A 8 -16.47 25.93 -18.24
N ALA A 9 -17.24 25.14 -17.50
CA ALA A 9 -17.89 25.60 -16.28
C ALA A 9 -16.94 25.67 -15.07
N ALA A 10 -15.76 25.05 -15.13
CA ALA A 10 -14.74 25.17 -14.10
C ALA A 10 -13.31 25.12 -14.66
N THR A 11 -12.38 25.78 -13.97
CA THR A 11 -10.95 25.62 -14.21
C THR A 11 -10.44 24.43 -13.41
N VAL A 12 -9.81 23.47 -14.08
CA VAL A 12 -9.26 22.26 -13.44
C VAL A 12 -7.74 22.34 -13.41
N ALA A 13 -7.14 22.19 -12.23
CA ALA A 13 -5.70 22.14 -12.04
C ALA A 13 -5.30 20.82 -11.37
N SER A 14 -4.32 20.12 -11.95
CA SER A 14 -3.71 18.96 -11.30
C SER A 14 -2.68 19.42 -10.27
N ILE A 15 -2.67 18.78 -9.09
CA ILE A 15 -1.66 19.01 -8.06
C ILE A 15 -0.37 18.26 -8.42
N ILE A 16 -0.53 17.06 -8.98
CA ILE A 16 0.55 16.17 -9.41
C ILE A 16 0.72 16.35 -10.93
N PRO A 17 1.87 16.82 -11.42
CA PRO A 17 2.10 16.98 -12.85
C PRO A 17 2.28 15.62 -13.54
N ASP A 18 2.15 15.60 -14.87
CA ASP A 18 2.49 14.42 -15.66
C ASP A 18 3.92 13.94 -15.34
N ASN A 19 4.13 12.63 -15.39
CA ASN A 19 5.39 11.94 -15.13
C ASN A 19 5.88 11.99 -13.65
N ALA A 20 5.14 12.63 -12.74
CA ALA A 20 5.40 12.58 -11.31
C ALA A 20 4.73 11.37 -10.66
N ASP A 21 5.40 10.81 -9.65
CA ASP A 21 4.95 9.63 -8.92
C ASP A 21 4.11 10.08 -7.70
N PRO A 22 2.82 9.70 -7.60
CA PRO A 22 1.96 10.14 -6.50
C PRO A 22 2.40 9.63 -5.12
N HIS A 23 3.21 8.56 -5.06
CA HIS A 23 3.70 7.96 -3.81
C HIS A 23 4.89 8.70 -3.21
N SER A 24 5.49 9.64 -3.96
CA SER A 24 6.68 10.39 -3.54
C SER A 24 6.65 11.88 -3.90
N TYR A 25 5.56 12.37 -4.50
CA TYR A 25 5.49 13.74 -4.97
C TYR A 25 5.20 14.74 -3.85
N GLU A 26 6.02 15.80 -3.80
CA GLU A 26 5.86 16.92 -2.88
C GLU A 26 5.14 18.09 -3.58
N PRO A 27 3.98 18.57 -3.05
CA PRO A 27 3.24 19.69 -3.62
C PRO A 27 4.05 20.98 -3.71
N SER A 28 4.02 21.63 -4.89
CA SER A 28 4.61 22.96 -5.07
C SER A 28 3.81 24.07 -4.37
N LEU A 29 4.44 25.22 -4.09
CA LEU A 29 3.72 26.40 -3.58
C LEU A 29 2.58 26.87 -4.51
N ALA A 30 2.75 26.69 -5.83
CA ALA A 30 1.70 26.98 -6.79
C ALA A 30 0.51 26.01 -6.64
N SER A 31 0.79 24.73 -6.39
CA SER A 31 -0.23 23.72 -6.09
C SER A 31 -0.96 24.07 -4.80
N ILE A 32 -0.25 24.43 -3.72
CA ILE A 32 -0.85 24.89 -2.46
C ILE A 32 -1.77 26.09 -2.69
N ARG A 33 -1.33 27.09 -3.48
CA ARG A 33 -2.16 28.25 -3.82
C ARG A 33 -3.45 27.82 -4.54
N ASN A 34 -3.36 26.89 -5.49
CA ASN A 34 -4.55 26.38 -6.19
C ASN A 34 -5.51 25.68 -5.23
N ILE A 35 -5.00 24.92 -4.27
CA ILE A 35 -5.81 24.26 -3.22
C ILE A 35 -6.56 25.29 -2.37
N VAL A 36 -5.89 26.37 -1.93
CA VAL A 36 -6.50 27.43 -1.12
C VAL A 36 -7.67 28.12 -1.84
N TYR A 37 -7.55 28.33 -3.15
CA TYR A 37 -8.59 28.98 -3.96
C TYR A 37 -9.61 28.02 -4.57
N ALA A 38 -9.48 26.71 -4.36
CA ALA A 38 -10.40 25.74 -4.90
C ALA A 38 -11.81 25.89 -4.28
N ASP A 39 -12.84 25.64 -5.09
CA ASP A 39 -14.23 25.50 -4.65
C ASP A 39 -14.63 24.03 -4.42
N ILE A 40 -13.78 23.11 -4.87
CA ILE A 40 -13.84 21.67 -4.62
C ILE A 40 -12.45 21.06 -4.90
N ALA A 41 -12.04 20.10 -4.08
CA ALA A 41 -10.83 19.31 -4.30
C ALA A 41 -11.18 17.84 -4.50
N PHE A 42 -10.40 17.13 -5.32
CA PHE A 42 -10.55 15.69 -5.56
C PHE A 42 -9.21 15.00 -5.32
N SER A 43 -9.26 13.87 -4.62
CA SER A 43 -8.16 12.93 -4.40
C SER A 43 -8.64 11.52 -4.76
N ASN A 44 -7.75 10.62 -5.17
CA ASN A 44 -8.08 9.20 -5.22
C ASN A 44 -8.36 8.71 -3.80
N TYR A 45 -7.46 9.04 -2.87
CA TYR A 45 -7.47 8.61 -1.49
C TYR A 45 -7.25 7.09 -1.35
N MET A 46 -7.55 6.49 -0.18
CA MET A 46 -7.13 5.12 0.22
C MET A 46 -5.61 4.97 0.35
N LEU A 47 -4.93 6.03 0.80
CA LEU A 47 -3.49 6.07 1.05
C LEU A 47 -2.62 5.84 -0.21
N LEU A 48 -3.18 6.08 -1.40
CA LEU A 48 -2.41 6.12 -2.63
C LEU A 48 -1.42 7.28 -2.64
N GLU A 49 -1.92 8.49 -2.35
CA GLU A 49 -1.09 9.69 -2.40
C GLU A 49 -0.16 9.76 -1.20
N GLU A 50 1.05 10.29 -1.44
CA GLU A 50 2.01 10.58 -0.38
C GLU A 50 1.40 11.52 0.68
N HIS A 51 1.83 11.36 1.93
CA HIS A 51 1.21 12.02 3.07
C HIS A 51 1.28 13.56 3.02
N SER A 52 2.31 14.14 2.41
CA SER A 52 2.43 15.58 2.14
C SER A 52 1.30 16.08 1.24
N ILE A 53 0.83 15.28 0.27
CA ILE A 53 -0.27 15.63 -0.63
C ILE A 53 -1.59 15.66 0.16
N ILE A 54 -1.83 14.63 0.98
CA ILE A 54 -3.01 14.55 1.85
C ILE A 54 -3.00 15.73 2.84
N THR A 55 -1.86 15.99 3.47
CA THR A 55 -1.66 17.13 4.38
C THR A 55 -1.90 18.46 3.69
N ALA A 56 -1.38 18.64 2.48
CA ALA A 56 -1.56 19.84 1.68
C ALA A 56 -3.03 20.09 1.39
N LEU A 57 -3.78 19.06 0.98
CA LEU A 57 -5.21 19.16 0.76
C LEU A 57 -5.96 19.52 2.05
N ASP A 58 -5.77 18.76 3.13
CA ASP A 58 -6.58 18.92 4.34
C ASP A 58 -6.30 20.19 5.11
N SER A 59 -5.04 20.63 5.11
CA SER A 59 -4.65 21.84 5.83
C SER A 59 -5.01 23.12 5.09
N ASN A 60 -5.15 23.06 3.76
CA ASN A 60 -5.29 24.27 2.94
C ASN A 60 -6.63 24.41 2.23
N VAL A 61 -7.42 23.33 2.06
CA VAL A 61 -8.79 23.46 1.56
C VAL A 61 -9.61 24.29 2.56
N ARG A 62 -10.29 25.32 2.06
CA ARG A 62 -11.10 26.22 2.90
C ARG A 62 -12.21 25.43 3.63
N LYS A 63 -12.47 25.78 4.88
CA LYS A 63 -13.55 25.16 5.66
C LYS A 63 -14.88 25.24 4.90
N GLY A 64 -15.54 24.09 4.74
CA GLY A 64 -16.82 23.97 4.03
C GLY A 64 -16.69 23.71 2.52
N VAL A 65 -15.48 23.80 1.94
CA VAL A 65 -15.21 23.33 0.57
C VAL A 65 -15.09 21.81 0.60
N PRO A 66 -15.80 21.07 -0.28
CA PRO A 66 -15.68 19.61 -0.32
C PRO A 66 -14.28 19.14 -0.75
N ASN A 67 -13.77 18.14 -0.04
CA ASN A 67 -12.54 17.42 -0.35
C ASN A 67 -12.89 15.95 -0.61
N VAL A 68 -13.10 15.63 -1.88
CA VAL A 68 -13.74 14.39 -2.35
C VAL A 68 -12.72 13.27 -2.44
N GLN A 69 -13.11 12.10 -1.94
CA GLN A 69 -12.30 10.87 -1.92
C GLN A 69 -12.86 9.91 -2.96
N LEU A 70 -12.32 9.94 -4.17
CA LEU A 70 -12.94 9.28 -5.33
C LEU A 70 -13.06 7.77 -5.14
N ALA A 71 -12.02 7.11 -4.63
CA ALA A 71 -12.04 5.67 -4.44
C ALA A 71 -13.18 5.23 -3.50
N GLU A 72 -13.28 5.86 -2.32
CA GLU A 72 -14.30 5.54 -1.33
C GLU A 72 -15.71 5.93 -1.77
N GLU A 73 -15.86 7.14 -2.30
CA GLU A 73 -17.18 7.66 -2.63
C GLU A 73 -17.79 6.99 -3.87
N SER A 74 -16.95 6.51 -4.79
CA SER A 74 -17.38 5.80 -6.00
C SER A 74 -18.06 4.46 -5.74
N VAL A 75 -17.90 3.87 -4.55
CA VAL A 75 -18.63 2.67 -4.13
C VAL A 75 -20.15 2.89 -4.18
N LYS A 76 -20.62 4.11 -3.86
CA LYS A 76 -22.04 4.50 -4.00
C LYS A 76 -22.54 4.46 -5.44
N ASN A 77 -21.62 4.62 -6.39
CA ASN A 77 -21.84 4.57 -7.83
C ASN A 77 -21.43 3.22 -8.42
N ALA A 78 -21.43 2.17 -7.60
CA ALA A 78 -21.14 0.78 -7.95
C ALA A 78 -19.70 0.53 -8.42
N ALA A 79 -18.73 1.28 -7.90
CA ALA A 79 -17.34 0.88 -7.99
C ALA A 79 -17.12 -0.45 -7.27
N ASP A 80 -16.45 -1.36 -7.95
CA ASP A 80 -16.00 -2.63 -7.39
C ASP A 80 -14.71 -2.39 -6.60
N ILE A 81 -14.56 -3.08 -5.47
CA ILE A 81 -13.39 -2.97 -4.59
C ILE A 81 -12.69 -4.31 -4.49
N ILE A 82 -11.36 -4.29 -4.54
CA ILE A 82 -10.51 -5.44 -4.27
C ILE A 82 -9.88 -5.21 -2.90
N PRO A 83 -10.20 -6.03 -1.88
CA PRO A 83 -9.44 -5.98 -0.64
C PRO A 83 -7.99 -6.39 -0.94
N MET A 84 -7.02 -5.71 -0.35
CA MET A 84 -5.60 -6.08 -0.55
C MET A 84 -5.35 -7.46 0.05
N ILE A 85 -5.33 -8.51 -0.76
CA ILE A 85 -5.00 -9.86 -0.31
C ILE A 85 -3.49 -9.99 -0.21
N GLU A 86 -2.98 -9.97 1.01
CA GLU A 86 -1.63 -10.41 1.29
C GLU A 86 -1.59 -11.93 1.15
N ASP A 87 -0.83 -12.43 0.18
CA ASP A 87 -0.73 -13.85 -0.13
C ASP A 87 -0.14 -14.67 1.03
N VAL A 88 -0.99 -15.33 1.83
CA VAL A 88 -0.66 -16.10 3.04
C VAL A 88 0.27 -17.30 2.86
N SER A 89 0.97 -17.46 1.73
CA SER A 89 1.72 -18.67 1.37
C SER A 89 3.17 -18.74 1.87
N LEU A 90 3.56 -18.07 2.96
CA LEU A 90 4.91 -18.21 3.54
C LEU A 90 4.96 -19.14 4.76
N ASP A 91 6.11 -19.81 4.93
CA ASP A 91 6.42 -20.70 6.07
C ASP A 91 6.61 -19.98 7.42
N THR A 92 6.38 -18.66 7.48
CA THR A 92 6.51 -17.81 8.66
C THR A 92 5.43 -16.73 8.63
N ILE A 93 4.96 -16.30 9.80
CA ILE A 93 3.99 -15.20 9.91
C ILE A 93 4.53 -13.88 9.35
N TRP A 94 3.66 -13.13 8.67
CA TRP A 94 3.82 -11.72 8.39
C TRP A 94 3.28 -10.88 9.53
N LEU A 95 4.15 -10.04 10.10
CA LEU A 95 3.80 -9.17 11.21
C LEU A 95 3.91 -7.71 10.76
N GLY A 96 2.78 -7.01 10.80
CA GLY A 96 2.72 -5.57 10.56
C GLY A 96 2.46 -4.74 11.81
N LEU A 97 2.46 -3.43 11.58
CA LEU A 97 1.90 -2.44 12.49
C LEU A 97 0.73 -1.77 11.78
N ALA A 98 -0.34 -1.49 12.52
CA ALA A 98 -1.53 -0.87 11.96
C ALA A 98 -2.14 0.20 12.87
N THR A 99 -2.94 1.05 12.25
CA THR A 99 -3.93 1.91 12.90
C THR A 99 -5.28 1.58 12.28
N GLU A 100 -6.35 1.63 13.07
CA GLU A 100 -7.67 1.27 12.55
C GLU A 100 -8.80 2.00 13.29
N ARG A 101 -9.93 2.17 12.60
CA ARG A 101 -11.21 2.63 13.15
C ARG A 101 -12.24 1.51 13.07
N VAL A 102 -12.15 0.54 13.98
CA VAL A 102 -13.13 -0.57 14.05
C VAL A 102 -13.99 -0.40 15.29
N GLU A 103 -15.31 -0.23 15.10
CA GLU A 103 -16.29 -0.33 16.18
C GLU A 103 -16.38 -1.78 16.67
N ARG A 104 -15.87 -2.05 17.87
CA ARG A 104 -15.98 -3.38 18.49
C ARG A 104 -17.28 -3.46 19.28
N SER A 105 -18.29 -4.14 18.75
CA SER A 105 -19.42 -4.56 19.59
C SER A 105 -18.94 -5.61 20.59
N VAL A 106 -19.15 -5.38 21.88
CA VAL A 106 -18.74 -6.31 22.94
C VAL A 106 -19.55 -7.61 22.82
N THR A 107 -19.00 -8.63 22.17
CA THR A 107 -19.38 -10.03 22.35
C THR A 107 -18.22 -10.93 21.91
N GLU A 108 -17.97 -11.96 22.70
CA GLU A 108 -16.80 -12.82 22.66
C GLU A 108 -16.60 -13.54 21.30
N GLY A 109 -15.37 -13.47 20.78
CA GLY A 109 -14.78 -14.57 20.01
C GLY A 109 -14.81 -14.51 18.48
N THR A 110 -15.68 -13.74 17.83
CA THR A 110 -15.65 -13.56 16.36
C THR A 110 -16.34 -12.25 16.00
N GLN A 111 -15.67 -11.35 15.28
CA GLN A 111 -16.27 -10.09 14.83
C GLN A 111 -16.08 -9.90 13.32
N THR A 112 -17.19 -9.63 12.65
CA THR A 112 -17.25 -9.22 11.25
C THR A 112 -17.10 -7.71 11.15
N GLN A 113 -16.25 -7.25 10.22
CA GLN A 113 -16.07 -5.85 9.86
C GLN A 113 -17.44 -5.24 9.49
N GLY A 114 -17.94 -4.32 10.32
CA GLY A 114 -19.07 -3.48 9.94
C GLY A 114 -18.57 -2.25 9.20
N SER A 115 -19.05 -2.00 7.97
CA SER A 115 -18.89 -0.71 7.31
C SER A 115 -19.81 0.30 8.01
N GLY A 116 -19.40 0.75 9.19
CA GLY A 116 -20.11 1.75 9.97
C GLY A 116 -19.52 3.13 9.69
N ASN A 117 -20.32 4.03 9.12
CA ASN A 117 -20.08 5.46 9.24
C ASN A 117 -20.16 5.84 10.73
N ALA A 118 -19.06 5.73 11.45
CA ALA A 118 -18.96 6.05 12.86
C ALA A 118 -18.17 7.35 13.03
N VAL A 119 -18.89 8.38 13.47
CA VAL A 119 -18.36 9.68 13.89
C VAL A 119 -17.62 9.50 15.22
N HIS A 120 -16.44 10.11 15.35
CA HIS A 120 -15.60 10.32 16.56
C HIS A 120 -14.42 9.35 16.81
N ALA A 121 -13.23 9.78 16.39
CA ALA A 121 -12.24 10.38 17.30
C ALA A 121 -11.61 11.57 16.55
N ASP A 122 -11.13 12.61 17.25
CA ASP A 122 -10.64 13.89 16.71
C ASP A 122 -9.35 13.80 15.85
N ILE A 123 -9.11 12.67 15.21
CA ILE A 123 -7.93 12.37 14.40
C ILE A 123 -8.31 12.54 12.93
N SER A 124 -7.78 13.59 12.29
CA SER A 124 -7.94 13.83 10.86
C SER A 124 -7.23 12.74 10.04
N ARG A 125 -7.54 12.63 8.75
CA ARG A 125 -6.79 11.76 7.83
C ARG A 125 -5.37 12.26 7.54
N SER A 126 -5.13 13.56 7.72
CA SER A 126 -3.81 14.19 7.69
C SER A 126 -3.01 13.99 8.98
N ASP A 127 -3.63 13.47 10.04
CA ASP A 127 -2.95 13.23 11.30
C ASP A 127 -2.24 11.87 11.27
N GLN A 128 -1.30 11.70 12.20
CA GLN A 128 -0.50 10.49 12.32
C GLN A 128 -0.65 9.88 13.72
N ILE A 129 -0.69 8.56 13.77
CA ILE A 129 -0.41 7.80 14.98
C ILE A 129 1.03 7.34 14.92
N ARG A 130 1.83 7.86 15.84
CA ARG A 130 3.21 7.44 16.03
C ARG A 130 3.27 6.24 16.96
N LEU A 131 3.80 5.13 16.47
CA LEU A 131 4.09 3.92 17.24
C LEU A 131 5.58 3.89 17.59
N THR A 132 5.91 4.25 18.82
CA THR A 132 7.29 4.34 19.32
C THR A 132 7.66 3.10 20.12
N ALA A 133 8.75 2.43 19.76
CA ALA A 133 9.37 1.45 20.64
C ALA A 133 9.94 2.17 21.87
N THR A 134 9.58 1.71 23.07
CA THR A 134 9.99 2.34 24.33
C THR A 134 10.89 1.45 25.17
N LYS A 135 10.84 0.13 24.94
CA LYS A 135 11.69 -0.82 25.63
C LYS A 135 11.77 -2.14 24.86
N VAL A 136 12.98 -2.68 24.73
CA VAL A 136 13.21 -4.06 24.29
C VAL A 136 13.90 -4.83 25.41
N GLN A 137 13.45 -6.06 25.66
CA GLN A 137 14.11 -7.00 26.57
C GLN A 137 14.23 -8.34 25.86
N GLY A 138 15.40 -8.96 25.93
CA GLY A 138 15.65 -10.26 25.30
C GLY A 138 17.12 -10.67 25.45
N PRO A 139 17.47 -11.86 24.94
CA PRO A 139 18.84 -12.39 24.99
C PRO A 139 19.82 -11.69 24.03
N GLY A 140 19.30 -10.95 23.03
CA GLY A 140 20.03 -10.19 22.04
C GLY A 140 19.24 -8.96 21.61
N ASP A 141 19.43 -8.56 20.37
CA ASP A 141 18.90 -7.33 19.77
C ASP A 141 17.67 -7.64 18.91
N LEU A 142 16.75 -6.69 18.86
CA LEU A 142 15.54 -6.69 18.05
C LEU A 142 15.62 -5.53 17.06
N PHE A 143 15.27 -5.81 15.81
CA PHE A 143 15.20 -4.82 14.74
C PHE A 143 13.85 -4.88 14.04
N ALA A 144 13.31 -3.74 13.65
CA ALA A 144 12.21 -3.62 12.71
C ALA A 144 12.62 -2.66 11.59
N TYR A 145 12.49 -3.08 10.34
CA TYR A 145 12.97 -2.31 9.20
C TYR A 145 12.20 -2.65 7.93
N LEU A 146 12.19 -1.72 6.97
CA LEU A 146 11.76 -2.00 5.61
C LEU A 146 12.98 -2.13 4.70
N THR A 147 13.01 -3.22 3.95
CA THR A 147 13.88 -3.33 2.79
C THR A 147 13.13 -2.74 1.61
N GLY A 148 13.62 -1.61 1.11
CA GLY A 148 13.28 -1.13 -0.22
C GLY A 148 13.77 -2.13 -1.27
N THR A 149 13.16 -2.15 -2.44
CA THR A 149 13.33 -3.28 -3.36
C THR A 149 14.74 -3.48 -3.90
N PHE A 150 15.55 -2.41 -3.91
CA PHE A 150 16.96 -2.49 -4.25
C PHE A 150 17.89 -2.60 -3.05
N GLY A 151 17.36 -3.01 -1.89
CA GLY A 151 18.16 -3.32 -0.71
C GLY A 151 18.54 -2.12 0.14
N ASN A 152 18.04 -0.91 -0.17
CA ASN A 152 18.07 0.19 0.80
C ASN A 152 17.20 -0.19 2.00
N VAL A 153 17.64 0.18 3.19
CA VAL A 153 16.97 -0.22 4.42
C VAL A 153 16.57 1.02 5.21
N ASP A 154 15.28 1.13 5.49
CA ASP A 154 14.73 2.10 6.40
C ASP A 154 14.54 1.41 7.75
N VAL A 155 15.37 1.76 8.72
CA VAL A 155 15.36 1.17 10.06
C VAL A 155 14.37 1.95 10.92
N TYR A 156 13.39 1.25 11.47
CA TYR A 156 12.36 1.84 12.33
C TYR A 156 12.62 1.58 13.79
N PHE A 157 12.98 0.34 14.15
CA PHE A 157 13.40 -0.01 15.51
C PHE A 157 14.79 -0.64 15.45
N ASN A 158 15.68 -0.16 16.31
CA ASN A 158 17.01 -0.72 16.50
C ASN A 158 17.33 -0.79 17.99
N SER A 159 17.30 -1.98 18.59
CA SER A 159 17.67 -2.08 20.00
C SER A 159 19.18 -2.14 20.25
N ALA A 160 20.00 -2.26 19.20
CA ALA A 160 21.45 -2.45 19.32
C ALA A 160 22.21 -1.14 19.55
N ASP A 161 21.70 -0.01 19.06
CA ASP A 161 22.16 1.35 19.38
C ASP A 161 21.42 1.97 20.57
N GLY A 162 20.44 1.25 21.12
CA GLY A 162 19.64 1.64 22.26
C GLY A 162 18.31 2.26 21.83
N ILE A 163 17.25 1.98 22.59
CA ILE A 163 15.91 2.49 22.27
C ILE A 163 15.77 3.95 22.69
N ASP A 164 15.42 4.82 21.76
CA ASP A 164 15.21 6.24 21.99
C ASP A 164 13.97 6.80 21.23
N ALA A 165 13.89 8.13 21.11
CA ALA A 165 12.74 8.81 20.49
C ALA A 165 12.71 8.70 18.95
N HIS A 166 13.76 8.18 18.31
CA HIS A 166 13.85 7.96 16.87
C HIS A 166 13.34 6.57 16.46
N ASP A 167 13.12 5.66 17.42
CA ASP A 167 12.59 4.33 17.17
C ASP A 167 11.06 4.35 17.01
N TYR A 168 10.56 4.92 15.91
CA TYR A 168 9.12 5.05 15.69
C TYR A 168 8.70 4.76 14.25
N VAL A 169 7.45 4.34 14.10
CA VAL A 169 6.73 4.30 12.83
C VAL A 169 5.57 5.27 12.90
N ASP A 170 5.47 6.17 11.93
CA ASP A 170 4.29 7.02 11.75
C ASP A 170 3.34 6.36 10.75
N LEU A 171 2.09 6.16 11.19
CA LEU A 171 1.02 5.64 10.35
C LEU A 171 -0.13 6.64 10.33
N PRO A 172 -0.65 7.02 9.15
CA PRO A 172 -1.96 7.66 9.04
C PRO A 172 -3.03 6.82 9.71
N ALA A 173 -4.22 7.37 9.91
CA ALA A 173 -5.34 6.56 10.37
C ALA A 173 -5.81 5.57 9.30
N ASP A 174 -6.27 4.39 9.73
CA ASP A 174 -6.71 3.28 8.86
C ASP A 174 -5.61 2.75 7.93
N ALA A 175 -4.36 2.84 8.39
CA ALA A 175 -3.17 2.46 7.65
C ALA A 175 -2.46 1.26 8.29
N HIS A 176 -1.83 0.42 7.49
CA HIS A 176 -0.94 -0.62 7.99
C HIS A 176 0.33 -0.71 7.15
N THR A 177 1.39 -1.27 7.75
CA THR A 177 2.66 -1.52 7.08
C THR A 177 3.31 -2.82 7.57
N HIS A 178 3.91 -3.59 6.66
CA HIS A 178 4.59 -4.84 6.97
C HIS A 178 6.09 -4.66 7.07
N LEU A 179 6.60 -4.79 8.28
CA LEU A 179 8.02 -4.66 8.57
C LEU A 179 8.72 -6.00 8.45
N SER A 180 10.01 -5.97 8.09
CA SER A 180 10.91 -7.07 8.41
C SER A 180 11.27 -6.99 9.88
N TRP A 181 11.12 -8.09 10.61
CA TRP A 181 11.52 -8.19 12.02
C TRP A 181 12.73 -9.11 12.14
N ALA A 182 13.79 -8.67 12.79
CA ALA A 182 15.00 -9.47 12.97
C ALA A 182 15.44 -9.55 14.43
N PHE A 183 16.04 -10.68 14.80
CA PHE A 183 16.51 -10.97 16.15
C PHE A 183 17.92 -11.58 16.10
N SER A 184 18.84 -11.05 16.91
CA SER A 184 20.26 -11.47 16.85
C SER A 184 20.55 -12.81 17.56
N LYS A 185 19.68 -13.24 18.48
CA LYS A 185 19.84 -14.50 19.26
C LYS A 185 18.50 -15.20 19.53
N PRO A 186 18.49 -16.54 19.72
CA PRO A 186 17.28 -17.25 20.13
C PRO A 186 16.92 -16.97 21.60
N GLY A 187 15.62 -16.93 21.90
CA GLY A 187 15.04 -16.83 23.23
C GLY A 187 13.73 -16.04 23.22
N VAL A 188 13.31 -15.56 24.39
CA VAL A 188 12.06 -14.80 24.53
C VAL A 188 12.36 -13.31 24.53
N TYR A 189 11.71 -12.57 23.63
CA TYR A 189 11.80 -11.11 23.56
C TYR A 189 10.47 -10.48 23.99
N SER A 190 10.54 -9.29 24.56
CA SER A 190 9.39 -8.40 24.71
C SER A 190 9.71 -7.00 24.21
N LEU A 191 8.79 -6.44 23.46
CA LEU A 191 8.84 -5.07 22.93
C LEU A 191 7.66 -4.28 23.49
N ASP A 192 7.97 -3.17 24.17
CA ASP A 192 6.98 -2.21 24.65
C ASP A 192 6.82 -1.10 23.60
N ILE A 193 5.59 -0.87 23.15
CA ILE A 193 5.25 0.15 22.14
C ILE A 193 4.28 1.15 22.77
N ARG A 194 4.51 2.44 22.52
CA ARG A 194 3.58 3.52 22.87
C ARG A 194 2.97 4.11 21.61
N ALA A 195 1.67 4.41 21.64
CA ALA A 195 1.01 5.20 20.61
C ALA A 195 0.92 6.67 21.05
N ASP A 196 1.11 7.60 20.12
CA ASP A 196 0.93 9.03 20.31
C ASP A 196 0.25 9.63 19.07
N HIS A 197 -0.68 10.57 19.25
CA HIS A 197 -1.37 11.30 18.18
C HIS A 197 -0.59 12.57 17.83
N TYR A 198 -0.28 12.72 16.55
CA TYR A 198 0.36 13.90 15.97
C TYR A 198 -0.55 14.52 14.92
N ASN A 199 -0.60 15.86 14.86
CA ASN A 199 -1.28 16.54 13.77
C ASN A 199 -0.42 16.60 12.51
N ALA A 200 -1.01 17.09 11.42
CA ALA A 200 -0.34 17.25 10.13
C ALA A 200 0.89 18.19 10.14
N GLN A 201 1.06 19.01 11.20
CA GLN A 201 2.21 19.89 11.39
C GLN A 201 3.34 19.23 12.20
N GLY A 202 3.17 17.97 12.61
CA GLY A 202 4.14 17.23 13.42
C GLY A 202 4.10 17.59 14.90
N GLU A 203 3.04 18.27 15.36
CA GLU A 203 2.85 18.57 16.77
C GLU A 203 2.16 17.41 17.47
N LYS A 204 2.74 16.98 18.60
CA LYS A 204 2.12 15.95 19.44
C LYS A 204 0.88 16.51 20.14
N LEU A 205 -0.28 15.95 19.84
CA LEU A 205 -1.55 16.35 20.44
C LEU A 205 -1.87 15.54 21.71
N GLN A 206 -1.68 14.22 21.67
CA GLN A 206 -2.08 13.33 22.77
C GLN A 206 -1.18 12.10 22.88
N SER A 207 -1.02 11.56 24.09
CA SER A 207 -0.49 10.21 24.28
C SER A 207 -1.63 9.19 24.42
N LEU A 208 -1.54 8.11 23.67
CA LEU A 208 -2.64 7.19 23.38
C LEU A 208 -2.51 5.84 24.10
N GLY A 209 -1.51 5.69 24.97
CA GLY A 209 -1.28 4.49 25.77
C GLY A 209 -0.14 3.63 25.23
N SER A 210 0.08 2.48 25.87
CA SER A 210 1.18 1.56 25.54
C SER A 210 0.77 0.11 25.67
N THR A 211 1.49 -0.76 24.98
CA THR A 211 1.30 -2.21 25.00
C THR A 211 2.63 -2.93 24.96
N ARG A 212 2.59 -4.24 25.24
CA ARG A 212 3.74 -5.15 25.11
C ARG A 212 3.39 -6.30 24.18
N ILE A 213 4.25 -6.55 23.21
CA ILE A 213 4.22 -7.76 22.38
C ILE A 213 5.36 -8.70 22.76
N THR A 214 5.13 -10.01 22.69
CA THR A 214 6.10 -11.04 23.07
C THR A 214 6.45 -11.93 21.88
N PHE A 215 7.74 -12.16 21.66
CA PHE A 215 8.24 -13.05 20.61
C PHE A 215 8.91 -14.29 21.22
N ALA A 216 8.65 -15.46 20.63
CA ALA A 216 9.35 -16.71 20.91
C ALA A 216 10.29 -17.02 19.74
N VAL A 217 11.57 -16.68 19.89
CA VAL A 217 12.57 -16.74 18.81
C VAL A 217 13.41 -18.00 18.92
N GLY A 218 13.28 -18.92 17.97
CA GLY A 218 14.04 -20.18 17.95
C GLY A 218 13.81 -21.07 19.17
N VAL A 219 12.72 -20.86 19.92
CA VAL A 219 12.32 -21.60 21.12
C VAL A 219 10.87 -22.06 20.99
N ASN A 220 10.45 -23.01 21.82
CA ASN A 220 9.10 -23.57 21.78
C ASN A 220 8.05 -22.52 22.20
N ALA A 221 7.31 -21.96 21.24
CA ALA A 221 6.33 -20.90 21.48
C ALA A 221 5.16 -21.36 22.35
N LEU A 222 4.69 -22.61 22.21
CA LEU A 222 3.62 -23.18 23.05
C LEU A 222 4.02 -23.25 24.54
N GLN A 223 5.28 -23.59 24.83
CA GLN A 223 5.78 -23.56 26.21
C GLN A 223 5.88 -22.14 26.76
N VAL A 224 6.30 -21.18 25.93
CA VAL A 224 6.33 -19.76 26.30
C VAL A 224 4.92 -19.26 26.58
N ALA A 225 3.95 -19.59 25.72
CA ALA A 225 2.55 -19.23 25.87
C ALA A 225 1.97 -19.79 27.17
N LYS A 226 2.17 -21.09 27.44
CA LYS A 226 1.75 -21.73 28.70
C LYS A 226 2.35 -21.07 29.94
N LYS A 227 3.64 -20.71 29.91
CA LYS A 227 4.31 -20.04 31.04
C LYS A 227 3.80 -18.63 31.29
N ARG A 228 3.36 -17.93 30.24
CA ARG A 228 2.87 -16.54 30.32
C ARG A 228 1.36 -16.42 30.43
N GLY A 229 0.61 -17.52 30.30
CA GLY A 229 -0.85 -17.51 30.27
C GLY A 229 -1.42 -16.92 28.98
N ALA A 230 -0.66 -16.96 27.88
CA ALA A 230 -1.13 -16.56 26.56
C ALA A 230 -1.97 -17.69 25.94
N SER A 231 -3.09 -17.34 25.32
CA SER A 231 -4.03 -18.30 24.71
C SER A 231 -3.73 -18.57 23.24
N VAL A 232 -2.95 -17.70 22.58
CA VAL A 232 -2.71 -17.74 21.14
C VAL A 232 -1.21 -17.74 20.84
N VAL A 233 -0.80 -18.64 19.96
CA VAL A 233 0.50 -18.61 19.30
C VAL A 233 0.27 -18.32 17.82
N LEU A 234 0.85 -17.21 17.35
CA LEU A 234 0.79 -16.82 15.95
C LEU A 234 2.06 -17.28 15.24
N ASN A 235 1.93 -18.19 14.28
CA ASN A 235 3.05 -18.83 13.60
C ASN A 235 2.95 -18.91 12.08
N GLN A 236 1.82 -18.52 11.50
CA GLN A 236 1.58 -18.50 10.06
C GLN A 236 0.54 -17.42 9.72
N GLY A 237 0.40 -17.12 8.43
CA GLY A 237 -0.56 -16.14 7.94
C GLY A 237 -0.10 -14.70 8.17
N HIS A 238 -1.08 -13.81 8.32
CA HIS A 238 -0.86 -12.38 8.46
C HIS A 238 -1.44 -11.88 9.79
N ALA A 239 -0.68 -11.06 10.50
CA ALA A 239 -1.17 -10.33 11.66
C ALA A 239 -0.55 -8.93 11.78
N ASP A 240 -1.30 -8.01 12.38
CA ASP A 240 -0.85 -6.67 12.73
C ASP A 240 -0.97 -6.43 14.22
N LEU A 241 0.03 -5.76 14.81
CA LEU A 241 -0.19 -5.05 16.05
C LEU A 241 -0.85 -3.70 15.74
N ALA A 242 -2.14 -3.60 16.02
CA ALA A 242 -2.98 -2.48 15.65
C ALA A 242 -3.29 -1.58 16.87
N TYR A 243 -3.18 -0.26 16.69
CA TYR A 243 -3.83 0.69 17.58
C TYR A 243 -5.21 1.06 17.04
N ASN A 244 -6.26 0.81 17.81
CA ASN A 244 -7.62 1.13 17.43
C ASN A 244 -8.00 2.52 17.95
N ILE A 245 -8.29 3.43 17.03
CA ILE A 245 -8.58 4.83 17.28
C ILE A 245 -9.93 5.02 18.00
N VAL A 246 -10.89 4.13 17.74
CA VAL A 246 -12.24 4.19 18.32
C VAL A 246 -12.23 3.67 19.75
N SER A 247 -11.69 2.47 19.99
CA SER A 247 -11.62 1.87 21.33
C SER A 247 -10.44 2.37 22.17
N GLN A 248 -9.54 3.15 21.57
CA GLN A 248 -8.33 3.70 22.20
C GLN A 248 -7.44 2.64 22.87
N ASP A 249 -7.32 1.47 22.25
CA ASP A 249 -6.55 0.35 22.78
C ASP A 249 -5.73 -0.36 21.68
N PHE A 250 -4.78 -1.17 22.13
CA PHE A 250 -4.01 -2.04 21.24
C PHE A 250 -4.66 -3.41 21.12
N SER A 251 -4.60 -3.97 19.92
CA SER A 251 -4.98 -5.35 19.63
C SER A 251 -3.99 -5.99 18.68
N VAL A 252 -3.96 -7.32 18.64
CA VAL A 252 -3.33 -8.06 17.55
C VAL A 252 -4.45 -8.55 16.64
N ARG A 253 -4.48 -8.00 15.43
CA ARG A 253 -5.40 -8.34 14.35
C ARG A 253 -4.77 -9.49 13.56
N ALA A 254 -5.41 -10.64 13.45
CA ALA A 254 -4.90 -11.78 12.68
C ALA A 254 -5.94 -12.24 11.65
N ASP A 255 -5.48 -12.52 10.43
CA ASP A 255 -6.32 -13.09 9.37
C ASP A 255 -6.55 -14.59 9.64
N ASP A 256 -7.80 -15.06 9.59
CA ASP A 256 -8.10 -16.49 9.77
C ASP A 256 -7.58 -17.29 8.56
N ALA A 257 -6.74 -18.31 8.84
CA ALA A 257 -6.19 -19.24 7.86
C ALA A 257 -7.25 -19.96 7.00
N GLN A 258 -8.50 -20.08 7.47
CA GLN A 258 -9.61 -20.66 6.68
C GLN A 258 -10.37 -19.64 5.82
N SER A 259 -10.19 -18.33 6.05
CA SER A 259 -10.95 -17.28 5.35
C SER A 259 -10.41 -16.93 3.96
N SER A 260 -9.25 -17.46 3.56
CA SER A 260 -8.60 -17.23 2.25
C SER A 260 -9.43 -17.64 1.02
N ARG A 261 -10.58 -18.29 1.23
CA ARG A 261 -11.52 -18.71 0.17
C ARG A 261 -12.87 -18.00 0.20
N SER A 262 -13.10 -17.08 1.14
CA SER A 262 -14.35 -16.32 1.26
C SER A 262 -14.16 -14.87 0.82
N ALA A 263 -15.18 -14.30 0.18
CA ALA A 263 -15.20 -12.88 -0.23
C ALA A 263 -15.21 -11.90 0.96
N THR A 264 -15.48 -12.39 2.18
CA THR A 264 -15.44 -11.60 3.41
C THR A 264 -14.33 -12.13 4.33
N ARG A 265 -13.27 -11.34 4.54
CA ARG A 265 -12.22 -11.62 5.52
C ARG A 265 -12.82 -11.62 6.93
N GLN A 266 -12.74 -12.77 7.61
CA GLN A 266 -12.93 -12.80 9.06
C GLN A 266 -11.58 -12.55 9.72
N ARG A 267 -11.49 -11.39 10.38
CA ARG A 267 -10.34 -11.01 11.19
C ARG A 267 -10.63 -11.32 12.64
N THR A 268 -9.67 -11.91 13.32
CA THR A 268 -9.75 -12.15 14.76
C THR A 268 -8.87 -11.16 15.49
N TYR A 269 -9.41 -10.60 16.57
CA TYR A 269 -8.73 -9.61 17.39
C TYR A 269 -8.41 -10.22 18.75
N TYR A 270 -7.14 -10.15 19.13
CA TYR A 270 -6.65 -10.64 20.43
C TYR A 270 -6.07 -9.49 21.24
N ALA A 271 -6.17 -9.55 22.57
CA ALA A 271 -5.41 -8.63 23.39
C ALA A 271 -3.90 -8.96 23.24
N PRO A 272 -2.98 -7.98 23.12
CA PRO A 272 -1.57 -8.28 22.87
C PRO A 272 -0.90 -9.18 23.93
N LYS A 273 -1.39 -9.13 25.18
CA LYS A 273 -0.95 -9.99 26.28
C LYS A 273 -1.29 -11.48 26.08
N GLU A 274 -2.29 -11.78 25.25
CA GLU A 274 -2.79 -13.14 24.98
C GLU A 274 -2.04 -13.82 23.84
N VAL A 275 -1.16 -13.07 23.16
CA VAL A 275 -0.48 -13.48 21.94
C VAL A 275 1.01 -13.68 22.18
N ILE A 276 1.53 -14.80 21.68
CA ILE A 276 2.96 -15.01 21.43
C ILE A 276 3.18 -15.08 19.92
N VAL A 277 4.07 -14.24 19.40
CA VAL A 277 4.51 -14.33 18.00
C VAL A 277 5.66 -15.33 17.91
N GLU A 278 5.48 -16.41 17.15
CA GLU A 278 6.52 -17.41 16.92
C GLU A 278 7.47 -16.95 15.81
N VAL A 279 8.77 -17.00 16.09
CA VAL A 279 9.83 -16.83 15.09
C VAL A 279 10.59 -18.15 15.02
N PRO A 280 10.21 -19.07 14.13
CA PRO A 280 10.68 -20.45 14.16
C PRO A 280 12.16 -20.56 13.78
N SER A 281 12.81 -21.69 14.09
CA SER A 281 14.22 -21.90 13.71
C SER A 281 14.46 -21.91 12.20
N GLN A 282 13.43 -22.17 11.38
CA GLN A 282 13.51 -22.04 9.92
C GLN A 282 13.57 -20.59 9.43
N ALA A 283 13.24 -19.62 10.29
CA ALA A 283 13.40 -18.19 10.03
C ALA A 283 14.87 -17.73 10.08
N ILE A 284 15.82 -18.64 10.32
CA ILE A 284 17.24 -18.30 10.32
C ILE A 284 17.67 -17.85 8.92
N LYS A 285 18.25 -16.65 8.84
CA LYS A 285 18.87 -16.08 7.65
C LYS A 285 20.29 -15.61 7.97
N GLU A 286 21.13 -15.51 6.94
CA GLU A 286 22.44 -14.87 7.07
C GLU A 286 22.33 -13.39 6.70
N ILE A 287 22.99 -12.53 7.49
CA ILE A 287 23.07 -11.10 7.18
C ILE A 287 23.73 -10.92 5.80
N PRO A 288 23.06 -10.25 4.84
CA PRO A 288 23.61 -10.03 3.52
C PRO A 288 24.99 -9.34 3.57
N ALA A 289 25.88 -9.71 2.65
CA ALA A 289 27.22 -9.12 2.59
C ALA A 289 27.24 -7.67 2.05
N GLY A 290 26.10 -7.16 1.56
CA GLY A 290 25.90 -5.80 1.05
C GLY A 290 26.00 -4.71 2.12
N GLY A 291 26.03 -3.44 1.70
CA GLY A 291 26.34 -2.30 2.56
C GLY A 291 25.22 -1.81 3.49
N GLY A 292 23.95 -2.18 3.26
CA GLY A 292 22.81 -1.63 4.00
C GLY A 292 22.42 -2.36 5.29
N TYR A 293 22.98 -3.54 5.56
CA TYR A 293 22.53 -4.43 6.65
C TYR A 293 23.48 -4.49 7.85
N SER A 294 24.47 -3.59 7.92
CA SER A 294 25.45 -3.59 9.02
C SER A 294 24.82 -3.32 10.39
N PHE A 295 23.66 -2.66 10.43
CA PHE A 295 22.91 -2.44 11.66
C PHE A 295 22.45 -3.75 12.31
N LEU A 296 22.25 -4.82 11.53
CA LEU A 296 21.89 -6.16 12.04
C LEU A 296 23.07 -6.89 12.68
N GLY A 297 24.31 -6.40 12.48
CA GLY A 297 25.55 -7.01 12.96
C GLY A 297 26.54 -7.35 11.84
N SER A 298 27.45 -8.28 12.12
CA SER A 298 28.50 -8.67 11.18
C SER A 298 27.97 -9.43 9.97
N LYS A 299 28.54 -9.18 8.79
CA LYS A 299 28.18 -9.86 7.53
C LYS A 299 28.24 -11.38 7.69
N LYS A 300 27.26 -12.09 7.12
CA LYS A 300 27.09 -13.56 7.20
C LYS A 300 26.80 -14.13 8.59
N SER A 301 26.72 -13.32 9.64
CA SER A 301 26.20 -13.79 10.92
C SER A 301 24.73 -14.21 10.76
N LYS A 302 24.31 -15.20 11.55
CA LYS A 302 22.95 -15.71 11.53
C LYS A 302 22.03 -14.84 12.39
N ILE A 303 20.86 -14.53 11.86
CA ILE A 303 19.76 -13.84 12.53
C ILE A 303 18.47 -14.65 12.34
N TYR A 304 17.47 -14.43 13.19
CA TYR A 304 16.11 -14.95 12.98
C TYR A 304 15.27 -13.82 12.40
N GLN A 305 14.67 -14.02 11.23
CA GLN A 305 13.96 -12.96 10.52
C GLN A 305 12.54 -13.38 10.10
N LEU A 306 11.55 -12.60 10.52
CA LEU A 306 10.24 -12.57 9.87
C LEU A 306 10.32 -11.60 8.67
N PRO A 307 10.00 -12.06 7.44
CA PRO A 307 10.09 -11.21 6.26
C PRO A 307 8.92 -10.22 6.20
N GLN A 308 9.16 -9.05 5.61
CA GLN A 308 8.08 -8.18 5.12
C GLN A 308 7.31 -8.88 3.99
N ALA A 309 6.01 -8.55 3.85
CA ALA A 309 5.15 -9.11 2.80
C ALA A 309 5.52 -8.61 1.39
N VAL A 310 5.84 -7.31 1.26
CA VAL A 310 6.12 -6.64 -0.01
C VAL A 310 7.37 -5.79 0.11
N LEU A 311 8.27 -5.82 -0.89
CA LEU A 311 9.48 -4.99 -0.95
C LEU A 311 9.16 -3.54 -1.34
N GLY A 312 9.67 -2.55 -0.60
CA GLY A 312 9.38 -1.10 -0.74
C GLY A 312 8.67 -0.50 0.49
N LYS A 313 8.67 0.84 0.63
CA LYS A 313 7.83 1.51 1.63
C LYS A 313 6.38 1.42 1.17
N HIS A 314 5.57 0.73 1.95
CA HIS A 314 4.23 0.34 1.60
C HIS A 314 3.34 0.57 2.82
N VAL A 315 2.59 1.66 2.76
CA VAL A 315 1.57 2.02 3.75
C VAL A 315 0.28 2.05 2.97
N HIS A 316 -0.63 1.12 3.24
CA HIS A 316 -1.88 1.02 2.51
C HIS A 316 -3.06 0.91 3.46
N GLY A 317 -4.25 1.17 2.91
CA GLY A 317 -5.50 0.78 3.54
C GLY A 317 -5.80 -0.71 3.31
N ASP A 318 -6.91 -1.19 3.83
CA ASP A 318 -7.37 -2.57 3.62
C ASP A 318 -7.83 -2.88 2.16
N ILE A 319 -7.90 -1.84 1.32
CA ILE A 319 -8.43 -1.88 -0.05
C ILE A 319 -7.31 -1.44 -1.01
N ASP A 320 -7.16 -2.17 -2.12
CA ASP A 320 -6.25 -1.76 -3.20
C ASP A 320 -6.74 -0.41 -3.77
N PRO A 321 -5.91 0.65 -3.75
CA PRO A 321 -6.33 1.98 -4.15
C PRO A 321 -6.44 2.19 -5.67
N HIS A 322 -5.98 1.26 -6.50
CA HIS A 322 -5.83 1.42 -7.95
C HIS A 322 -7.12 1.15 -8.75
N LEU A 323 -8.27 1.59 -8.23
CA LEU A 323 -9.60 1.25 -8.76
C LEU A 323 -9.74 1.63 -10.24
N TRP A 324 -9.11 2.74 -10.67
CA TRP A 324 -9.20 3.24 -12.04
C TRP A 324 -8.61 2.28 -13.09
N GLN A 325 -7.84 1.27 -12.68
CA GLN A 325 -7.31 0.26 -13.61
C GLN A 325 -8.41 -0.64 -14.22
N SER A 326 -9.66 -0.51 -13.77
CA SER A 326 -10.87 -1.00 -14.44
C SER A 326 -11.69 0.16 -15.01
N VAL A 327 -12.12 0.05 -16.28
CA VAL A 327 -12.96 1.10 -16.91
C VAL A 327 -14.33 1.20 -16.27
N SER A 328 -14.88 0.09 -15.76
CA SER A 328 -16.13 0.10 -14.98
C SER A 328 -16.00 0.97 -13.72
N ASN A 329 -14.87 0.92 -13.03
CA ASN A 329 -14.59 1.78 -11.89
C ASN A 329 -14.32 3.23 -12.33
N GLY A 330 -13.67 3.44 -13.48
CA GLY A 330 -13.56 4.75 -14.11
C GLY A 330 -14.93 5.41 -14.39
N ILE A 331 -15.93 4.63 -14.82
CA ILE A 331 -17.31 5.10 -14.99
C ILE A 331 -17.92 5.49 -13.63
N ALA A 332 -17.68 4.73 -12.56
CA ALA A 332 -18.12 5.09 -11.23
C ALA A 332 -17.48 6.40 -10.73
N TYR A 333 -16.19 6.61 -11.01
CA TYR A 333 -15.50 7.88 -10.73
C TYR A 333 -16.17 9.05 -11.46
N VAL A 334 -16.49 8.88 -12.75
CA VAL A 334 -17.17 9.92 -13.56
C VAL A 334 -18.53 10.30 -12.97
N LYS A 335 -19.32 9.32 -12.53
CA LYS A 335 -20.62 9.57 -11.87
C LYS A 335 -20.43 10.36 -10.57
N THR A 336 -19.50 9.94 -9.71
CA THR A 336 -19.20 10.62 -8.44
C THR A 336 -18.72 12.05 -8.67
N ILE A 337 -17.84 12.28 -9.65
CA ILE A 337 -17.38 13.63 -10.00
C ILE A 337 -18.56 14.50 -10.42
N ALA A 338 -19.43 14.00 -11.31
CA ALA A 338 -20.60 14.75 -11.75
C ALA A 338 -21.55 15.08 -10.58
N ASP A 339 -21.80 14.13 -9.68
CA ASP A 339 -22.62 14.35 -8.49
C ASP A 339 -22.05 15.46 -7.60
N ARG A 340 -20.73 15.44 -7.36
CA ARG A 340 -20.07 16.40 -6.48
C ARG A 340 -19.95 17.78 -7.11
N LEU A 341 -19.69 17.87 -8.41
CA LEU A 341 -19.72 19.13 -9.15
C LEU A 341 -21.14 19.74 -9.13
N THR A 342 -22.19 18.95 -9.34
CA THR A 342 -23.59 19.42 -9.24
C THR A 342 -23.93 19.92 -7.83
N GLN A 343 -23.41 19.30 -6.78
CA GLN A 343 -23.66 19.75 -5.40
C GLN A 343 -23.01 21.11 -5.11
N VAL A 344 -21.79 21.33 -5.59
CA VAL A 344 -21.05 22.59 -5.38
C VAL A 344 -21.55 23.70 -6.30
N ASP A 345 -21.93 23.36 -7.52
CA ASP A 345 -22.40 24.31 -8.52
C ASP A 345 -23.69 23.81 -9.23
N PRO A 346 -24.85 23.91 -8.56
CA PRO A 346 -26.12 23.43 -9.11
C PRO A 346 -26.54 24.14 -10.41
N LYS A 347 -26.04 25.35 -10.68
CA LYS A 347 -26.42 26.13 -11.87
C LYS A 347 -25.94 25.46 -13.16
N ASN A 348 -24.84 24.70 -13.11
CA ASN A 348 -24.27 23.99 -14.25
C ASN A 348 -24.61 22.50 -14.27
N GLU A 349 -25.56 22.04 -13.45
CA GLU A 349 -25.96 20.63 -13.36
C GLU A 349 -26.21 19.98 -14.72
N ALA A 350 -27.03 20.61 -15.57
CA ALA A 350 -27.35 20.07 -16.89
C ALA A 350 -26.10 19.87 -17.77
N THR A 351 -25.11 20.75 -17.65
CA THR A 351 -23.82 20.62 -18.34
C THR A 351 -23.03 19.44 -17.79
N TYR A 352 -22.85 19.33 -16.47
CA TYR A 352 -22.11 18.23 -15.85
C TYR A 352 -22.73 16.87 -16.17
N ARG A 353 -24.05 16.75 -16.10
CA ARG A 353 -24.78 15.52 -16.40
C ARG A 353 -24.66 15.11 -17.87
N ARG A 354 -24.80 16.06 -18.79
CA ARG A 354 -24.62 15.80 -20.24
C ARG A 354 -23.19 15.37 -20.55
N ASN A 355 -22.19 16.09 -20.04
CA ASN A 355 -20.78 15.80 -20.29
C ASN A 355 -20.40 14.44 -19.70
N ALA A 356 -20.89 14.12 -18.49
CA ALA A 356 -20.68 12.82 -17.88
C ALA A 356 -21.30 11.68 -18.70
N ALA A 357 -22.53 11.85 -19.20
CA ALA A 357 -23.17 10.84 -20.05
C ALA A 357 -22.36 10.58 -21.34
N GLN A 358 -21.94 11.64 -22.03
CA GLN A 358 -21.10 11.53 -23.23
C GLN A 358 -19.77 10.83 -22.94
N TYR A 359 -19.11 11.20 -21.83
CA TYR A 359 -17.84 10.59 -21.47
C TYR A 359 -18.00 9.12 -21.04
N ILE A 360 -19.11 8.75 -20.39
CA ILE A 360 -19.42 7.36 -20.04
C ILE A 360 -19.59 6.51 -21.31
N GLU A 361 -20.25 7.02 -22.36
CA GLU A 361 -20.35 6.31 -23.64
C GLU A 361 -18.97 6.06 -24.26
N GLU A 362 -18.08 7.05 -24.21
CA GLU A 362 -16.68 6.88 -24.65
C GLU A 362 -15.94 5.84 -23.80
N LEU A 363 -16.13 5.83 -22.49
CA LEU A 363 -15.54 4.82 -21.61
C LEU A 363 -16.07 3.41 -21.91
N MET A 364 -17.35 3.24 -22.24
CA MET A 364 -17.88 1.94 -22.62
C MET A 364 -17.21 1.40 -23.90
N ASP A 365 -16.99 2.25 -24.92
CA ASP A 365 -16.23 1.86 -26.11
C ASP A 365 -14.77 1.49 -25.79
N VAL A 366 -14.15 2.18 -24.81
CA VAL A 366 -12.81 1.85 -24.33
C VAL A 366 -12.79 0.49 -23.61
N ASP A 367 -13.76 0.19 -22.74
CA ASP A 367 -13.85 -1.11 -22.06
C ASP A 367 -13.94 -2.26 -23.09
N ASP A 368 -14.81 -2.12 -24.08
CA ASP A 368 -14.98 -3.09 -25.16
C ASP A 368 -13.69 -3.26 -26.00
N TYR A 369 -13.03 -2.15 -26.31
CA TYR A 369 -11.73 -2.17 -27.00
C TYR A 369 -10.66 -2.92 -26.18
N VAL A 370 -10.53 -2.62 -24.88
CA VAL A 370 -9.53 -3.27 -24.01
C VAL A 370 -9.84 -4.75 -23.90
N ARG A 371 -11.10 -5.10 -23.62
CA ARG A 371 -11.56 -6.50 -23.48
C ARG A 371 -11.28 -7.32 -24.73
N SER A 372 -11.66 -6.82 -25.91
CA SER A 372 -11.42 -7.52 -27.19
C SER A 372 -9.93 -7.62 -27.53
N THR A 373 -9.15 -6.58 -27.24
CA THR A 373 -7.71 -6.55 -27.48
C THR A 373 -6.97 -7.58 -26.61
N ILE A 374 -7.27 -7.61 -25.31
CA ILE A 374 -6.66 -8.57 -24.38
C ILE A 374 -7.13 -10.00 -24.66
N ALA A 375 -8.40 -10.21 -25.01
CA ALA A 375 -8.92 -11.52 -25.37
C ALA A 375 -8.23 -12.14 -26.60
N SER A 376 -7.63 -11.31 -27.48
CA SER A 376 -6.86 -11.79 -28.63
C SER A 376 -5.49 -12.39 -28.26
N ILE A 377 -5.02 -12.18 -27.04
CA ILE A 377 -3.78 -12.79 -26.50
C ILE A 377 -4.14 -14.18 -25.97
N PRO A 378 -3.37 -15.25 -26.25
CA PRO A 378 -3.58 -16.58 -25.66
C PRO A 378 -3.57 -16.51 -24.13
N GLU A 379 -4.50 -17.20 -23.46
CA GLU A 379 -4.73 -17.09 -22.01
C GLU A 379 -3.48 -17.44 -21.20
N GLU A 380 -2.74 -18.46 -21.61
CA GLU A 380 -1.48 -18.90 -21.01
C GLU A 380 -0.35 -17.85 -21.10
N ARG A 381 -0.49 -16.85 -21.98
CA ARG A 381 0.46 -15.74 -22.16
C ARG A 381 0.02 -14.46 -21.46
N ARG A 382 -1.18 -14.38 -20.89
CA ARG A 382 -1.70 -13.19 -20.18
C ARG A 382 -1.12 -13.05 -18.77
N ASN A 383 0.20 -13.15 -18.64
CA ASN A 383 0.92 -12.95 -17.40
C ASN A 383 1.54 -11.56 -17.40
N LEU A 384 1.10 -10.71 -16.48
CA LEU A 384 1.60 -9.37 -16.30
C LEU A 384 2.65 -9.36 -15.19
N VAL A 385 3.84 -8.84 -15.52
CA VAL A 385 4.91 -8.57 -14.55
C VAL A 385 5.22 -7.08 -14.62
N THR A 386 4.96 -6.36 -13.52
CA THR A 386 5.01 -4.88 -13.44
C THR A 386 6.07 -4.40 -12.48
N THR A 387 6.20 -3.09 -12.28
CA THR A 387 7.12 -2.49 -11.29
C THR A 387 6.54 -2.27 -9.91
N HIS A 388 5.22 -2.35 -9.73
CA HIS A 388 4.60 -2.35 -8.42
C HIS A 388 3.21 -2.97 -8.54
N ASP A 389 2.59 -3.26 -7.40
CA ASP A 389 1.32 -3.98 -7.32
C ASP A 389 0.11 -3.05 -7.47
N ALA A 390 -0.18 -2.64 -8.72
CA ALA A 390 -1.28 -1.71 -9.04
C ALA A 390 -2.34 -2.27 -10.00
N PHE A 391 -2.14 -3.46 -10.56
CA PHE A 391 -2.92 -3.91 -11.71
C PHE A 391 -3.97 -4.98 -11.36
N ALA A 392 -4.30 -5.17 -10.08
CA ALA A 392 -5.28 -6.19 -9.67
C ALA A 392 -6.67 -5.95 -10.31
N TYR A 393 -7.14 -4.70 -10.36
CA TYR A 393 -8.40 -4.35 -11.02
C TYR A 393 -8.36 -4.60 -12.53
N PHE A 394 -7.23 -4.30 -13.18
CA PHE A 394 -7.03 -4.62 -14.60
C PHE A 394 -7.08 -6.14 -14.83
N GLY A 395 -6.38 -6.89 -13.98
CA GLY A 395 -6.35 -8.35 -14.01
C GLY A 395 -7.73 -8.97 -13.86
N LYS A 396 -8.50 -8.51 -12.88
CA LYS A 396 -9.89 -8.93 -12.65
C LYS A 396 -10.80 -8.58 -13.83
N ALA A 397 -10.71 -7.36 -14.36
CA ALA A 397 -11.60 -6.89 -15.42
C ALA A 397 -11.37 -7.58 -16.77
N TYR A 398 -10.12 -7.93 -17.10
CA TYR A 398 -9.73 -8.38 -18.43
C TYR A 398 -9.07 -9.76 -18.49
N ASN A 399 -9.15 -10.54 -17.41
CA ASN A 399 -8.56 -11.89 -17.29
C ASN A 399 -7.04 -11.91 -17.58
N VAL A 400 -6.31 -11.04 -16.87
CA VAL A 400 -4.84 -10.99 -16.88
C VAL A 400 -4.32 -11.41 -15.51
N LYS A 401 -3.41 -12.38 -15.48
CA LYS A 401 -2.80 -12.86 -14.24
C LYS A 401 -1.63 -11.95 -13.86
N ILE A 402 -1.66 -11.40 -12.66
CA ILE A 402 -0.52 -10.70 -12.08
C ILE A 402 0.47 -11.77 -11.60
N ALA A 403 1.53 -11.99 -12.36
CA ALA A 403 2.50 -13.05 -12.10
C ALA A 403 3.60 -12.63 -11.09
N GLY A 404 3.70 -11.32 -10.83
CA GLY A 404 4.60 -10.73 -9.85
C GLY A 404 4.92 -9.29 -10.21
N PHE A 405 5.65 -8.61 -9.34
CA PHE A 405 6.18 -7.28 -9.59
C PHE A 405 7.69 -7.24 -9.32
N VAL A 406 8.39 -6.43 -10.08
CA VAL A 406 9.80 -6.12 -9.99
C VAL A 406 9.89 -4.68 -9.51
N THR A 407 9.81 -4.46 -8.20
CA THR A 407 9.92 -3.10 -7.68
C THR A 407 11.31 -2.51 -7.95
N ILE A 408 11.33 -1.29 -8.49
CA ILE A 408 12.56 -0.57 -8.81
C ILE A 408 12.60 0.65 -7.90
N ASN A 409 13.62 0.77 -7.04
CA ASN A 409 13.86 2.03 -6.34
C ASN A 409 14.25 3.09 -7.39
N PRO A 410 13.42 4.13 -7.64
CA PRO A 410 13.68 5.16 -8.66
C PRO A 410 14.84 6.08 -8.29
N SER A 411 15.27 6.05 -7.03
CA SER A 411 16.14 7.04 -6.39
C SER A 411 17.60 6.57 -6.28
N SER A 412 17.94 5.35 -6.73
CA SER A 412 19.31 4.85 -6.69
C SER A 412 19.64 3.86 -7.81
N GLU A 413 20.86 3.94 -8.33
CA GLU A 413 21.35 3.01 -9.35
C GLU A 413 21.61 1.61 -8.74
N PRO A 414 21.03 0.52 -9.28
CA PRO A 414 21.15 -0.82 -8.68
C PRO A 414 22.60 -1.33 -8.62
N SER A 415 23.01 -2.01 -7.54
CA SER A 415 24.38 -2.56 -7.43
C SER A 415 24.62 -3.75 -8.36
N ILE A 416 25.89 -4.14 -8.60
CA ILE A 416 26.24 -5.33 -9.42
C ILE A 416 25.56 -6.62 -8.90
N GLN A 417 25.40 -6.75 -7.59
CA GLN A 417 24.74 -7.93 -7.01
C GLN A 417 23.22 -7.90 -7.23
N ASP A 418 22.61 -6.71 -7.14
CA ASP A 418 21.18 -6.51 -7.39
C ASP A 418 20.85 -6.79 -8.86
N ARG A 419 21.71 -6.34 -9.77
CA ARG A 419 21.63 -6.65 -11.20
C ARG A 419 21.66 -8.15 -11.46
N LYS A 420 22.53 -8.90 -10.77
CA LYS A 420 22.62 -10.37 -10.92
C LYS A 420 21.39 -11.08 -10.38
N ARG A 421 20.86 -10.66 -9.22
CA ARG A 421 19.61 -11.23 -8.65
C ARG A 421 18.43 -10.96 -9.56
N LEU A 422 18.24 -9.70 -9.97
CA LEU A 422 17.19 -9.30 -10.88
C LEU A 422 17.26 -10.10 -12.19
N ALA A 423 18.45 -10.21 -12.80
CA ALA A 423 18.64 -11.03 -13.99
C ALA A 423 18.33 -12.52 -13.75
N GLN A 424 18.64 -13.06 -12.57
CA GLN A 424 18.35 -14.44 -12.22
C GLN A 424 16.84 -14.67 -12.05
N THR A 425 16.16 -13.81 -11.29
CA THR A 425 14.69 -13.84 -11.14
C THR A 425 14.00 -13.79 -12.49
N LEU A 426 14.43 -12.86 -13.35
CA LEU A 426 13.88 -12.71 -14.70
C LEU A 426 14.09 -13.95 -15.58
N ARG A 427 15.24 -14.64 -15.46
CA ARG A 427 15.50 -15.92 -16.16
C ARG A 427 14.65 -17.07 -15.63
N ASP A 428 14.52 -17.19 -14.31
CA ASP A 428 13.81 -18.30 -13.66
C ASP A 428 12.30 -18.24 -13.94
N LEU A 429 11.74 -17.03 -14.02
CA LEU A 429 10.35 -16.80 -14.36
C LEU A 429 10.00 -17.12 -15.83
N LYS A 430 10.99 -17.22 -16.72
CA LYS A 430 10.82 -17.53 -18.15
C LYS A 430 9.74 -16.67 -18.84
N ILE A 431 9.67 -15.39 -18.47
CA ILE A 431 8.67 -14.46 -18.98
C ILE A 431 9.13 -13.81 -20.30
N PRO A 432 8.22 -13.58 -21.26
CA PRO A 432 8.57 -12.97 -22.55
C PRO A 432 8.77 -11.45 -22.46
N ALA A 433 8.15 -10.79 -21.48
CA ALA A 433 8.19 -9.35 -21.32
C ALA A 433 8.04 -8.91 -19.87
N VAL A 434 8.58 -7.73 -19.55
CA VAL A 434 8.33 -6.99 -18.30
C VAL A 434 7.72 -5.64 -18.68
N PHE A 435 6.72 -5.22 -17.91
CA PHE A 435 5.99 -3.98 -18.13
C PHE A 435 6.42 -2.92 -17.13
N LEU A 436 6.77 -1.74 -17.63
CA LEU A 436 7.31 -0.65 -16.84
C LEU A 436 6.57 0.64 -17.14
N GLU A 437 6.42 1.47 -16.13
CA GLU A 437 5.89 2.81 -16.32
C GLU A 437 6.90 3.76 -16.98
N PRO A 438 6.48 4.69 -17.85
CA PRO A 438 7.42 5.54 -18.59
C PRO A 438 8.36 6.38 -17.70
N ASN A 439 7.85 6.86 -16.57
CA ASN A 439 8.64 7.56 -15.54
C ASN A 439 9.77 6.68 -14.98
N LEU A 440 9.61 5.35 -14.97
CA LEU A 440 10.63 4.38 -14.57
C LEU A 440 11.53 3.95 -15.73
N ILE A 441 10.97 3.74 -16.94
CA ILE A 441 11.75 3.40 -18.14
C ILE A 441 12.84 4.44 -18.39
N SER A 442 12.48 5.72 -18.33
CA SER A 442 13.39 6.84 -18.58
C SER A 442 14.52 6.95 -17.54
N ARG A 443 14.34 6.37 -16.35
CA ARG A 443 15.28 6.46 -15.22
C ARG A 443 16.14 5.22 -15.01
N SER A 444 15.86 4.09 -15.68
CA SER A 444 16.50 2.79 -15.39
C SER A 444 17.24 2.19 -16.59
N SER A 445 18.39 2.78 -16.95
CA SER A 445 19.30 2.24 -17.99
C SER A 445 19.79 0.82 -17.66
N VAL A 446 19.95 0.52 -16.38
CA VAL A 446 20.38 -0.78 -15.87
C VAL A 446 19.37 -1.89 -16.15
N LEU A 447 18.09 -1.64 -15.89
CA LEU A 447 17.05 -2.64 -16.13
C LEU A 447 16.83 -2.85 -17.64
N GLN A 448 16.96 -1.79 -18.44
CA GLN A 448 17.01 -1.90 -19.90
C GLN A 448 18.12 -2.84 -20.38
N GLN A 449 19.33 -2.68 -19.85
CA GLN A 449 20.46 -3.55 -20.19
C GLN A 449 20.22 -5.00 -19.74
N ILE A 450 19.74 -5.22 -18.52
CA ILE A 450 19.47 -6.58 -18.01
C ILE A 450 18.40 -7.28 -18.83
N ALA A 451 17.31 -6.58 -19.17
CA ALA A 451 16.26 -7.17 -19.98
C ALA A 451 16.79 -7.54 -21.37
N HIS A 452 17.55 -6.63 -22.01
CA HIS A 452 18.21 -6.89 -23.28
C HIS A 452 19.14 -8.12 -23.23
N ASP A 453 20.02 -8.19 -22.23
CA ASP A 453 20.99 -9.29 -22.07
C ASP A 453 20.32 -10.66 -21.83
N ASN A 454 19.06 -10.66 -21.36
CA ASN A 454 18.27 -11.88 -21.12
C ASN A 454 17.18 -12.11 -22.17
N ASN A 455 17.18 -11.35 -23.27
CA ASN A 455 16.16 -11.42 -24.34
C ASN A 455 14.72 -11.22 -23.83
N ILE A 456 14.54 -10.34 -22.84
CA ILE A 456 13.24 -9.97 -22.29
C ILE A 456 12.83 -8.63 -22.87
N GLN A 457 11.62 -8.56 -23.42
CA GLN A 457 11.10 -7.32 -23.97
C GLN A 457 10.65 -6.38 -22.84
N ILE A 458 11.06 -5.12 -22.89
CA ILE A 458 10.49 -4.08 -22.02
C ILE A 458 9.34 -3.42 -22.75
N CYS A 459 8.20 -3.36 -22.08
CA CYS A 459 6.97 -2.81 -22.63
C CYS A 459 6.43 -1.70 -21.74
N PRO A 460 5.94 -0.59 -22.31
CA PRO A 460 5.32 0.46 -21.51
C PRO A 460 4.00 -0.04 -20.90
N ILE A 461 3.72 0.36 -19.68
CA ILE A 461 2.39 0.25 -19.06
C ILE A 461 2.17 1.49 -18.21
N TYR A 462 0.94 1.98 -18.13
CA TYR A 462 0.62 3.17 -17.36
C TYR A 462 -0.20 2.77 -16.14
N GLY A 463 0.37 3.00 -14.95
CA GLY A 463 -0.22 2.74 -13.65
C GLY A 463 -0.78 4.02 -13.05
N ASP A 464 0.13 4.82 -12.50
CA ASP A 464 -0.15 5.93 -11.59
C ASP A 464 0.06 7.31 -12.22
N ALA A 465 0.82 7.38 -13.32
CA ALA A 465 1.22 8.63 -13.94
C ALA A 465 1.03 8.61 -15.46
N PHE A 466 0.67 9.79 -15.98
CA PHE A 466 0.69 10.10 -17.42
C PHE A 466 2.08 10.54 -17.87
N ASP A 467 2.25 10.70 -19.18
CA ASP A 467 3.42 11.32 -19.79
C ASP A 467 3.03 12.27 -20.92
N ALA A 468 4.02 12.79 -21.65
CA ALA A 468 3.79 13.73 -22.75
C ALA A 468 2.98 13.15 -23.93
N HIS A 469 2.92 11.81 -24.07
CA HIS A 469 2.23 11.12 -25.17
C HIS A 469 0.85 10.61 -24.75
N VAL A 470 0.74 10.09 -23.52
CA VAL A 470 -0.47 9.56 -22.93
C VAL A 470 -0.85 10.44 -21.75
N HIS A 471 -1.81 11.34 -21.97
CA HIS A 471 -2.22 12.40 -21.05
C HIS A 471 -3.73 12.35 -20.74
N SER A 472 -4.38 11.24 -21.05
CA SER A 472 -5.78 11.02 -20.69
C SER A 472 -6.03 9.56 -20.29
N TYR A 473 -7.06 9.36 -19.47
CA TYR A 473 -7.48 8.04 -19.03
C TYR A 473 -7.85 7.11 -20.19
N VAL A 474 -8.53 7.65 -21.21
CA VAL A 474 -8.90 6.91 -22.42
C VAL A 474 -7.65 6.45 -23.18
N GLN A 475 -6.67 7.33 -23.37
CA GLN A 475 -5.40 6.99 -24.01
C GLN A 475 -4.65 5.93 -23.22
N MET A 476 -4.60 6.09 -21.90
CA MET A 476 -3.93 5.17 -20.97
C MET A 476 -4.46 3.73 -21.10
N MET A 477 -5.78 3.55 -21.01
CA MET A 477 -6.40 2.23 -21.09
C MET A 477 -6.17 1.59 -22.47
N ARG A 478 -6.28 2.36 -23.56
CA ARG A 478 -6.03 1.87 -24.91
C ARG A 478 -4.57 1.50 -25.14
N GLU A 479 -3.63 2.29 -24.62
CA GLU A 479 -2.19 2.04 -24.76
C GLU A 479 -1.75 0.85 -23.94
N ASN A 480 -2.26 0.68 -22.71
CA ASN A 480 -2.03 -0.52 -21.91
C ASN A 480 -2.46 -1.78 -22.67
N ALA A 481 -3.67 -1.81 -23.22
CA ALA A 481 -4.15 -2.94 -24.01
C ALA A 481 -3.29 -3.22 -25.25
N ARG A 482 -2.89 -2.17 -25.97
CA ARG A 482 -2.02 -2.26 -27.15
C ARG A 482 -0.64 -2.82 -26.80
N SER A 483 -0.05 -2.33 -25.72
CA SER A 483 1.25 -2.76 -25.23
C SER A 483 1.22 -4.23 -24.83
N LEU A 484 0.23 -4.65 -24.04
CA LEU A 484 0.06 -6.06 -23.68
C LEU A 484 -0.10 -6.94 -24.91
N LYS A 485 -0.94 -6.55 -25.88
CA LYS A 485 -1.10 -7.31 -27.13
C LYS A 485 0.20 -7.41 -27.93
N LYS A 486 0.97 -6.33 -28.03
CA LYS A 486 2.24 -6.32 -28.76
C LYS A 486 3.29 -7.24 -28.11
N CYS A 487 3.29 -7.31 -26.79
CA CYS A 487 4.36 -7.97 -26.02
C CYS A 487 4.03 -9.41 -25.62
N LEU A 488 2.75 -9.73 -25.45
CA LEU A 488 2.27 -11.04 -25.04
C LEU A 488 1.49 -11.77 -26.13
N GLY A 489 1.10 -11.08 -27.21
CA GLY A 489 0.34 -11.64 -28.33
C GLY A 489 1.14 -12.47 -29.32
#